data_AF-A0A1X7U585-F1
#
_entry.id   AF-A0A1X7U585-F1
#
_cell.length_a   1.000
_cell.length_b   1.000
_cell.length_c   1.000
_cell.angle_alpha   90.00
_cell.angle_beta   90.00
_cell.angle_gamma   90.00
#
_symmetry.space_group_name_H-M   'P 1'
#
loop_
_entity.id
_entity.type
_entity.pdbx_description
1 polymer ?
#
loop_
_entity_poly.entity_id
_entity_poly.type
_entity_poly.pdbx_seq_one_letter_code
_entity_poly.pdbx_strand_id
1 'polypeptide(L)'
;SEGSKHCNVEEVMSSASTYVKGLSFELLTIRVLRRHSFIIQHCGKSGDRGIDFRGQWILPDNKLSVIGQCKNQEPKASPSQVRELEAIVNEFSSGSLITGVLVSQSGF
;
A
#
# COMPACT_ATOMS: atom_id res chain seq x y z
N SER A 1 36.85 22.86 12.11
CA SER A 1 36.39 22.96 10.72
C SER A 1 35.46 21.80 10.46
N GLU A 2 34.18 22.13 10.27
CA GLU A 2 33.09 21.22 10.02
C GLU A 2 33.25 20.50 8.68
N GLY A 3 32.70 19.29 8.62
CA GLY A 3 32.56 18.51 7.39
C GLY A 3 31.43 17.51 7.56
N SER A 4 30.26 17.97 7.99
CA SER A 4 29.05 17.15 8.01
C SER A 4 28.72 16.78 6.56
N LYS A 5 29.00 15.53 6.19
CA LYS A 5 28.60 14.96 4.90
C LYS A 5 27.08 14.88 4.90
N HIS A 6 26.44 15.95 4.44
CA HIS A 6 25.02 15.92 4.08
C HIS A 6 24.87 14.91 2.94
N CYS A 7 24.45 13.69 3.29
CA CYS A 7 24.03 12.71 2.32
C CYS A 7 22.79 13.30 1.63
N ASN A 8 22.90 13.63 0.35
CA ASN A 8 21.81 14.22 -0.39
C ASN A 8 20.76 13.12 -0.62
N VAL A 9 19.71 13.12 0.21
CA VAL A 9 18.70 12.05 0.27
C VAL A 9 18.03 11.84 -1.09
N GLU A 10 17.88 12.91 -1.87
CA GLU A 10 17.29 12.87 -3.21
C GLU A 10 18.14 12.08 -4.21
N GLU A 11 19.47 12.21 -4.15
CA GLU A 11 20.40 11.50 -5.04
C GLU A 11 20.40 9.99 -4.77
N VAL A 12 20.42 9.63 -3.48
CA VAL A 12 20.34 8.23 -3.02
C VAL A 12 19.01 7.59 -3.42
N MET A 13 17.89 8.30 -3.24
CA MET A 13 16.57 7.82 -3.64
C MET A 13 16.44 7.68 -5.16
N SER A 14 17.10 8.54 -5.95
CA SER A 14 17.10 8.43 -7.42
C SER A 14 17.75 7.13 -7.90
N SER A 15 18.87 6.73 -7.26
CA SER A 15 19.65 5.52 -7.55
C SER A 15 19.03 4.22 -7.00
N ALA A 16 18.01 4.32 -6.16
CA ALA A 16 17.35 3.16 -5.57
C ALA A 16 16.62 2.33 -6.64
N SER A 17 16.70 1.00 -6.52
CA SER A 17 16.01 0.08 -7.43
C SER A 17 14.49 0.24 -7.36
N THR A 18 13.78 -0.10 -8.44
CA THR A 18 12.32 -0.08 -8.48
C THR A 18 11.70 -0.88 -7.33
N TYR A 19 12.33 -1.99 -6.94
CA TYR A 19 11.93 -2.79 -5.79
C TYR A 19 12.00 -2.00 -4.48
N VAL A 20 13.13 -1.33 -4.21
CA VAL A 20 13.31 -0.52 -2.99
C VAL A 20 12.32 0.64 -2.95
N LYS A 21 12.07 1.29 -4.10
CA LYS A 21 11.07 2.36 -4.22
C LYS A 21 9.66 1.85 -3.95
N GLY A 22 9.28 0.69 -4.51
CA GLY A 22 7.99 0.04 -4.27
C GLY A 22 7.78 -0.30 -2.79
N LEU A 23 8.73 -1.04 -2.21
CA LEU A 23 8.68 -1.44 -0.80
C LEU A 23 8.63 -0.22 0.14
N SER A 24 9.39 0.84 -0.15
CA SER A 24 9.36 2.07 0.64
C SER A 24 7.98 2.72 0.63
N PHE A 25 7.30 2.72 -0.52
CA PHE A 25 5.95 3.24 -0.65
C PHE A 25 4.90 2.38 0.08
N GLU A 26 5.02 1.05 0.01
CA GLU A 26 4.18 0.11 0.76
C GLU A 26 4.31 0.33 2.28
N LEU A 27 5.55 0.41 2.78
CA LEU A 27 5.82 0.64 4.20
C LEU A 27 5.35 2.02 4.67
N LEU A 28 5.54 3.05 3.84
CA LEU A 28 5.01 4.39 4.10
C LEU A 28 3.48 4.38 4.20
N THR A 29 2.81 3.70 3.27
CA THR A 29 1.36 3.57 3.23
C THR A 29 0.84 2.93 4.51
N ILE A 30 1.44 1.82 4.94
CA ILE A 30 1.08 1.14 6.20
C ILE A 30 1.26 2.07 7.40
N ARG A 31 2.38 2.80 7.45
CA ARG A 31 2.64 3.78 8.53
C ARG A 31 1.59 4.88 8.56
N VAL A 32 1.15 5.37 7.40
CA VAL A 32 0.11 6.40 7.30
C VAL A 32 -1.22 5.83 7.78
N LEU A 33 -1.68 4.71 7.23
CA LEU A 33 -2.97 4.11 7.56
C LEU A 33 -3.09 3.75 9.05
N ARG A 34 -2.01 3.30 9.69
CA ARG A 34 -2.01 3.02 11.14
C ARG A 34 -2.35 4.24 12.01
N ARG A 35 -2.11 5.46 11.53
CA ARG A 35 -2.53 6.69 12.22
C ARG A 35 -4.04 6.98 12.09
N HIS A 36 -4.73 6.27 11.21
CA HIS A 36 -6.16 6.39 10.93
C HIS A 36 -6.93 5.13 11.38
N SER A 37 -6.51 4.54 12.50
CA SER A 37 -7.17 3.38 13.14
C SER A 37 -7.15 2.09 12.32
N PHE A 38 -6.21 1.94 11.39
CA PHE A 38 -5.96 0.66 10.72
C PHE A 38 -5.00 -0.19 11.56
N ILE A 39 -5.38 -1.45 11.80
CA ILE A 39 -4.52 -2.50 12.34
C ILE A 39 -4.19 -3.44 11.18
N ILE A 40 -3.13 -3.13 10.44
CA ILE A 40 -2.75 -3.83 9.20
C ILE A 40 -1.29 -4.27 9.22
N GLN A 41 -0.99 -5.35 8.50
CA GLN A 41 0.34 -5.92 8.32
C GLN A 41 0.73 -5.93 6.85
N HIS A 42 2.00 -5.63 6.58
CA HIS A 42 2.60 -5.82 5.27
C HIS A 42 2.61 -7.31 4.93
N CYS A 43 2.20 -7.65 3.72
CA CYS A 43 2.30 -9.00 3.21
C CYS A 43 2.81 -9.09 1.78
N GLY A 44 3.14 -7.96 1.12
CA GLY A 44 3.58 -7.95 -0.26
C GLY A 44 4.86 -8.75 -0.49
N LYS A 45 4.75 -9.88 -1.19
CA LYS A 45 5.84 -10.60 -1.83
C LYS A 45 5.48 -10.90 -3.28
N SER A 46 6.51 -11.23 -4.06
CA SER A 46 6.31 -11.73 -5.43
C SER A 46 5.39 -12.95 -5.40
N GLY A 47 4.27 -12.90 -6.13
CA GLY A 47 3.30 -13.99 -6.23
C GLY A 47 2.01 -13.81 -5.40
N ASP A 48 1.89 -12.77 -4.58
CA ASP A 48 0.73 -12.56 -3.69
C ASP A 48 -0.50 -11.91 -4.39
N ARG A 49 -0.63 -12.10 -5.72
CA ARG A 49 -1.72 -11.52 -6.54
C ARG A 49 -1.88 -10.00 -6.37
N GLY A 50 -0.78 -9.32 -6.05
CA GLY A 50 -0.74 -7.87 -5.84
C GLY A 50 -1.31 -7.39 -4.50
N ILE A 51 -1.50 -8.25 -3.50
CA ILE A 51 -1.92 -7.82 -2.15
C ILE A 51 -0.70 -7.40 -1.33
N ASP A 52 -0.58 -6.11 -1.07
CA ASP A 52 0.57 -5.55 -0.35
C ASP A 52 0.36 -5.50 1.17
N PHE A 53 -0.89 -5.39 1.61
CA PHE A 53 -1.23 -5.44 3.04
C PHE A 53 -2.64 -5.98 3.29
N ARG A 54 -2.84 -6.47 4.53
CA ARG A 54 -4.13 -6.96 5.02
C ARG A 54 -4.31 -6.68 6.50
N GLY A 55 -5.55 -6.64 6.98
CA GLY A 55 -5.85 -6.50 8.41
C GLY A 55 -7.25 -5.96 8.66
N GLN A 56 -7.39 -5.03 9.60
CA GLN A 56 -8.67 -4.45 10.00
C GLN A 56 -8.63 -2.92 10.03
N TRP A 57 -9.75 -2.28 9.69
CA TRP A 57 -10.01 -0.88 9.97
C TRP A 57 -10.99 -0.76 11.14
N ILE A 58 -10.53 -0.13 12.22
CA ILE A 58 -11.31 0.07 13.44
C ILE A 58 -12.08 1.39 13.32
N LEU A 59 -13.39 1.29 13.16
CA LEU A 59 -14.34 2.40 13.15
C LEU A 59 -15.06 2.47 14.52
N PRO A 60 -15.71 3.59 14.88
CA PRO A 60 -16.41 3.72 16.17
C PRO A 60 -17.40 2.59 16.47
N ASP A 61 -18.19 2.18 15.46
CA ASP A 61 -19.26 1.21 15.63
C ASP A 61 -18.98 -0.15 14.98
N ASN A 62 -17.86 -0.29 14.26
CA ASN A 62 -17.60 -1.50 13.48
C ASN A 62 -16.11 -1.78 13.25
N LYS A 63 -15.79 -3.02 12.86
CA LYS A 63 -14.46 -3.43 12.41
C LYS A 63 -14.59 -4.02 11.01
N LEU A 64 -13.92 -3.39 10.04
CA LEU A 64 -13.94 -3.84 8.65
C LEU A 64 -12.68 -4.64 8.36
N SER A 65 -12.82 -5.83 7.78
CA SER A 65 -11.68 -6.55 7.21
C SER A 65 -11.17 -5.82 5.98
N VAL A 66 -9.85 -5.63 5.88
CA VAL A 66 -9.22 -4.83 4.82
C VAL A 66 -8.18 -5.65 4.07
N ILE A 67 -8.21 -5.50 2.74
CA ILE A 67 -7.16 -5.94 1.81
C ILE A 67 -6.77 -4.73 0.98
N GLY A 68 -5.48 -4.52 0.74
CA GLY A 68 -5.05 -3.39 -0.07
C GLY A 68 -3.85 -3.62 -0.95
N GLN A 69 -3.76 -2.76 -1.97
CA GLN A 69 -2.70 -2.73 -2.97
C GLN A 69 -2.11 -1.33 -3.06
N CYS A 70 -0.81 -1.26 -3.30
CA CYS A 70 0.00 -0.07 -3.41
C CYS A 70 0.56 0.02 -4.83
N LYS A 71 0.36 1.17 -5.47
CA LYS A 71 0.89 1.47 -6.80
C LYS A 71 1.80 2.69 -6.74
N ASN A 72 3.11 2.42 -6.73
CA ASN A 72 4.14 3.45 -6.78
C ASN A 72 4.66 3.66 -8.22
N GLN A 73 3.75 3.88 -9.17
CA GLN A 73 4.08 3.99 -10.59
C GLN A 73 3.13 4.98 -11.27
N GLU A 74 3.65 5.73 -12.23
CA GLU A 74 2.88 6.39 -13.27
C GLU A 74 2.50 5.38 -14.38
N PRO A 75 1.38 5.58 -15.10
CA PRO A 75 0.39 6.65 -14.94
C PRO A 75 -0.53 6.43 -13.73
N LYS A 76 -1.49 7.33 -13.53
CA LYS A 76 -2.58 7.19 -12.54
C LYS A 76 -3.19 5.79 -12.52
N ALA A 77 -3.70 5.42 -11.35
CA ALA A 77 -4.42 4.18 -11.19
C ALA A 77 -5.63 4.13 -12.14
N SER A 78 -5.81 3.01 -12.83
CA SER A 78 -6.85 2.88 -13.85
C SER A 78 -8.06 2.08 -13.31
N PRO A 79 -9.24 2.20 -13.96
CA PRO A 79 -10.39 1.38 -13.62
C PRO A 79 -10.15 -0.13 -13.67
N SER A 80 -9.16 -0.60 -14.47
CA SER A 80 -8.84 -2.03 -14.50
C SER A 80 -8.23 -2.52 -13.19
N GLN A 81 -7.44 -1.67 -12.52
CA GLN A 81 -6.83 -2.02 -11.23
C GLN A 81 -7.87 -2.05 -10.12
N VAL A 82 -8.88 -1.18 -10.17
CA VAL A 82 -10.02 -1.25 -9.25
C VAL A 82 -10.79 -2.56 -9.44
N ARG A 83 -11.05 -2.97 -10.69
CA ARG A 83 -11.71 -4.25 -10.99
C ARG A 83 -10.87 -5.47 -10.56
N GLU A 84 -9.55 -5.39 -10.69
CA GLU A 84 -8.64 -6.44 -10.21
C GLU A 84 -8.73 -6.59 -8.69
N LEU A 85 -8.68 -5.47 -7.95
CA LEU A 85 -8.87 -5.48 -6.49
C LEU A 85 -10.28 -5.96 -6.09
N GLU A 86 -11.32 -5.54 -6.82
CA GLU A 86 -12.68 -6.00 -6.59
C GLU A 86 -12.82 -7.52 -6.75
N ALA A 87 -12.21 -8.09 -7.79
CA ALA A 87 -12.18 -9.55 -7.98
C ALA A 87 -11.54 -10.27 -6.78
N ILE A 88 -10.43 -9.74 -6.27
CA ILE A 88 -9.76 -10.25 -5.08
C ILE A 88 -10.67 -10.14 -3.85
N VAL A 89 -11.28 -8.98 -3.62
CA VAL A 89 -12.21 -8.76 -2.51
C VAL A 89 -13.35 -9.77 -2.56
N ASN A 90 -13.96 -9.97 -3.73
CA ASN A 90 -15.05 -10.92 -3.92
C ASN A 90 -14.62 -12.37 -3.63
N GLU A 91 -13.40 -12.75 -3.99
CA GLU A 91 -12.84 -14.07 -3.69
C GLU A 91 -12.75 -14.33 -2.18
N PHE A 92 -12.30 -13.34 -1.41
CA PHE A 92 -12.14 -13.48 0.04
C PHE A 92 -13.44 -13.24 0.84
N SER A 93 -14.49 -12.69 0.21
CA SER A 93 -15.71 -12.24 0.89
C SER A 93 -16.67 -13.38 1.27
N SER A 94 -16.21 -14.62 1.54
CA SER A 94 -17.02 -15.82 1.81
C SER A 94 -18.05 -15.67 2.96
N GLY A 95 -19.11 -14.91 2.73
CA GLY A 95 -20.06 -14.46 3.76
C GLY A 95 -19.59 -13.30 4.64
N SER A 96 -18.41 -12.72 4.39
CA SER A 96 -17.84 -11.62 5.20
C SER A 96 -17.65 -10.35 4.37
N LEU A 97 -17.97 -9.19 4.96
CA LEU A 97 -17.71 -7.90 4.32
C LEU A 97 -16.21 -7.58 4.36
N ILE A 98 -15.61 -7.42 3.19
CA ILE A 98 -14.21 -6.99 3.03
C ILE A 98 -14.17 -5.67 2.29
N THR A 99 -13.35 -4.75 2.78
CA THR A 99 -13.09 -3.45 2.17
C THR A 99 -11.76 -3.48 1.42
N GLY A 100 -11.81 -3.24 0.11
CA GLY A 100 -10.62 -3.05 -0.72
C GLY A 100 -10.07 -1.63 -0.58
N VAL A 101 -8.75 -1.49 -0.45
CA VAL A 101 -8.04 -0.20 -0.42
C VAL A 101 -6.97 -0.15 -1.50
N LEU A 102 -7.14 0.72 -2.49
CA LEU A 102 -6.13 0.98 -3.52
C LEU A 102 -5.41 2.30 -3.21
N VAL A 103 -4.08 2.25 -3.06
CA VAL A 103 -3.26 3.42 -2.78
C VAL A 103 -2.35 3.69 -3.97
N SER A 104 -2.45 4.88 -4.54
CA SER A 104 -1.72 5.29 -5.73
C SER A 104 -0.88 6.53 -5.45
N GLN A 105 0.39 6.52 -5.87
CA GLN A 105 1.27 7.69 -5.79
C GLN A 105 0.84 8.81 -6.75
N SER A 106 0.11 8.47 -7.82
CA SER A 106 -0.20 9.37 -8.93
C SER A 106 -1.67 9.77 -9.00
N GLY A 107 -2.48 9.25 -8.08
CA GLY A 107 -3.94 9.42 -8.07
C GLY A 107 -4.67 8.35 -8.89
N PHE A 108 -5.96 8.59 -9.12
CA PHE A 108 -6.89 7.80 -9.94
C PHE A 108 -7.44 8.69 -11.06
#